data_AF-A0A940ZP03-F1
#
_entry.id   AF-A0A940ZP03-F1
#
_cell.length_a   1.000
_cell.length_b   1.000
_cell.length_c   1.000
_cell.angle_alpha   90.00
_cell.angle_beta   90.00
_cell.angle_gamma   90.00
#
_symmetry.space_group_name_H-M   'P 1'
#
loop_
_entity.id
_entity.type
_entity.pdbx_description
1 polymer ?
#
loop_
_entity_poly.entity_id
_entity_poly.type
_entity_poly.pdbx_seq_one_letter_code
_entity_poly.pdbx_strand_id
1 'polypeptide(L)' 'PAREGTGVIAGRAVRAVVEVAGITNILTKCYGSRNYHNVVKATIKGLSLLKSPELALKQRGKLKVEEG' A
#
# COMPACT_ATOMS: atom_id res chain seq x y z
N PRO A 1 -7.18 0.02 2.10
CA PRO A 1 -7.38 -0.87 0.92
C PRO A 1 -8.76 -0.59 0.31
N ALA A 2 -8.94 -0.78 -0.99
CA ALA A 2 -10.25 -0.62 -1.65
C ALA A 2 -10.94 -1.97 -1.86
N ARG A 3 -12.26 -1.95 -2.11
CA ARG A 3 -13.01 -3.16 -2.47
C ARG A 3 -12.62 -3.62 -3.88
N GLU A 4 -12.82 -4.91 -4.17
CA GLU A 4 -12.67 -5.43 -5.53
C GLU A 4 -13.54 -4.66 -6.52
N GLY A 5 -13.02 -4.45 -7.73
CA GLY A 5 -13.70 -3.66 -8.77
C GLY A 5 -13.60 -2.14 -8.60
N THR A 6 -12.99 -1.63 -7.52
CA THR A 6 -12.79 -0.18 -7.35
C THR A 6 -11.76 0.38 -8.34
N GLY A 7 -10.76 -0.42 -8.70
CA GLY A 7 -9.65 0.03 -9.51
C GLY A 7 -8.66 0.93 -8.75
N VAL A 8 -7.79 1.61 -9.50
CA VAL A 8 -6.73 2.47 -8.96
C VAL A 8 -7.18 3.93 -8.95
N ILE A 9 -7.62 4.44 -7.79
CA ILE A 9 -7.96 5.86 -7.60
C ILE A 9 -6.79 6.54 -6.86
N ALA A 10 -5.84 7.04 -7.65
CA ALA A 10 -4.62 7.63 -7.16
C ALA A 10 -4.12 8.79 -8.04
N GLY A 11 -3.36 9.71 -7.45
CA GLY A 11 -2.66 10.75 -8.19
C GLY A 11 -1.56 10.18 -9.08
N ARG A 12 -1.17 10.88 -10.15
CA ARG A 12 -0.27 10.38 -11.21
C ARG A 12 1.02 9.73 -10.69
N ALA A 13 1.72 10.39 -9.77
CA ALA A 13 2.95 9.87 -9.16
C ALA A 13 2.74 8.55 -8.41
N VAL A 14 1.65 8.47 -7.64
CA VAL A 14 1.32 7.29 -6.84
C VAL A 14 0.86 6.16 -7.76
N ARG A 15 0.02 6.47 -8.76
CA ARG A 15 -0.50 5.52 -9.74
C ARG A 15 0.62 4.75 -10.44
N ALA A 16 1.63 5.46 -10.95
CA ALA A 16 2.77 4.83 -11.61
C ALA A 16 3.51 3.81 -10.74
N VAL A 17 3.62 4.07 -9.42
CA VAL A 17 4.27 3.15 -8.49
C VAL A 17 3.38 1.95 -8.18
N VAL A 18 2.11 2.17 -7.87
CA VAL A 18 1.21 1.10 -7.42
C VAL A 18 0.80 0.16 -8.56
N GLU A 19 0.69 0.65 -9.79
CA GLU A 19 0.43 -0.18 -10.97
C GLU A 19 1.59 -1.15 -11.24
N VAL A 20 2.84 -0.67 -11.18
CA VAL A 20 4.03 -1.52 -11.34
C VAL A 20 4.18 -2.50 -10.17
N ALA A 21 3.72 -2.14 -8.97
CA ALA A 21 3.67 -3.05 -7.83
C ALA A 21 2.55 -4.10 -7.91
N GLY A 22 1.73 -4.10 -8.97
CA GLY A 22 0.63 -5.06 -9.17
C GLY A 22 -0.62 -4.77 -8.34
N ILE A 23 -0.76 -3.57 -7.77
CA ILE A 23 -1.91 -3.19 -6.94
C ILE A 23 -3.04 -2.67 -7.83
N THR A 24 -4.15 -3.40 -7.86
CA THR A 24 -5.29 -3.11 -8.73
C THR A 24 -6.42 -2.34 -8.04
N ASN A 25 -6.54 -2.42 -6.71
CA ASN A 25 -7.64 -1.83 -5.95
C ASN A 25 -7.11 -0.95 -4.80
N ILE A 26 -7.04 0.36 -5.02
CA ILE A 26 -6.51 1.30 -4.02
C ILE A 26 -7.13 2.69 -4.11
N LEU A 27 -7.40 3.29 -2.94
CA LEU A 27 -7.75 4.70 -2.77
C LEU A 27 -6.58 5.40 -2.10
N THR A 28 -6.13 6.53 -2.64
CA THR A 28 -5.01 7.29 -2.05
C THR A 28 -5.32 8.77 -1.94
N LYS A 29 -4.66 9.42 -0.98
CA LYS A 29 -4.66 10.87 -0.84
C LYS A 29 -3.26 11.34 -0.45
N CYS A 30 -2.74 12.33 -1.16
CA CYS A 30 -1.48 12.97 -0.81
C CYS A 30 -1.75 14.17 0.11
N TYR A 31 -1.14 14.16 1.29
CA TYR A 31 -1.14 15.28 2.23
C TYR A 31 0.26 15.91 2.27
N GLY A 32 0.34 17.23 2.49
CA GLY A 32 1.61 17.96 2.52
C GLY A 32 2.16 18.28 1.12
N SER A 33 3.46 18.01 0.91
CA SER A 33 4.15 18.32 -0.34
C SER A 33 3.58 17.52 -1.52
N ARG A 34 3.35 18.21 -2.64
CA ARG A 34 2.84 17.63 -3.90
C ARG A 34 3.94 17.47 -4.95
N ASN A 35 5.21 17.63 -4.59
CA ASN A 35 6.32 17.41 -5.51
C ASN A 35 6.40 15.92 -5.90
N TYR A 36 6.47 15.65 -7.20
CA TYR A 36 6.48 14.29 -7.76
C TYR A 36 7.57 13.40 -7.16
N HIS A 37 8.81 13.88 -7.01
CA HIS A 37 9.90 13.09 -6.45
C HIS A 37 9.62 12.68 -5.00
N ASN A 38 9.08 13.60 -4.21
CA ASN A 38 8.75 13.33 -2.82
C ASN A 38 7.58 12.35 -2.71
N VAL A 39 6.55 12.52 -3.54
CA VAL A 39 5.40 11.61 -3.56
C VAL A 39 5.81 10.20 -3.96
N VAL A 40 6.65 10.03 -4.98
CA VAL A 40 7.17 8.71 -5.38
C VAL A 40 7.97 8.07 -4.25
N LYS A 41 8.93 8.80 -3.66
CA LYS A 41 9.74 8.30 -2.53
C LYS A 41 8.87 7.92 -1.32
N ALA A 42 7.90 8.76 -0.98
CA ALA A 42 6.97 8.50 0.11
C ALA A 42 6.09 7.27 -0.17
N THR A 43 5.64 7.08 -1.41
CA THR A 43 4.83 5.92 -1.81
C THR A 43 5.63 4.63 -1.66
N ILE A 44 6.86 4.59 -2.21
CA ILE A 44 7.74 3.41 -2.10
C ILE A 44 8.01 3.10 -0.63
N LYS A 45 8.42 4.10 0.15
CA LYS A 45 8.66 3.94 1.60
C LYS A 45 7.42 3.43 2.34
N GLY A 46 6.24 3.95 2.01
CA GLY A 46 4.98 3.53 2.62
C GLY A 46 4.67 2.06 2.33
N LEU A 47 4.87 1.61 1.08
CA LEU A 47 4.69 0.22 0.70
C LEU A 47 5.69 -0.71 1.40
N SER A 48 6.96 -0.32 1.53
CA SER A 48 7.98 -1.11 2.23
C SER A 48 7.73 -1.28 3.73
N LEU A 49 6.90 -0.42 4.34
CA LEU A 49 6.54 -0.50 5.76
C LEU A 49 5.32 -1.39 6.02
N LEU A 50 4.63 -1.84 4.98
CA LEU A 50 3.51 -2.76 5.12
C LEU A 50 3.99 -4.09 5.71
N LYS A 51 3.23 -4.61 6.68
CA LYS A 51 3.50 -5.90 7.31
C LYS A 51 2.42 -6.88 6.88
N SER A 52 2.82 -8.12 6.60
CA SER A 52 1.85 -9.19 6.43
C SER A 52 1.11 -9.45 7.75
N PRO A 53 -0.16 -9.86 7.70
CA PRO A 53 -0.93 -10.20 8.90
C PRO A 53 -0.23 -11.25 9.75
N GLU A 54 0.41 -12.25 9.13
CA GLU A 54 1.20 -13.28 9.81
C GLU A 54 2.37 -12.70 10.62
N LEU A 55 3.16 -11.80 10.02
CA LEU A 55 4.28 -11.16 10.72
C LEU A 55 3.77 -10.28 11.87
N ALA A 56 2.65 -9.59 11.68
CA ALA A 56 2.03 -8.79 12.73
C ALA A 56 1.51 -9.65 13.89
N LEU A 57 0.93 -10.82 13.59
CA LEU A 57 0.46 -11.80 14.57
C LEU A 57 1.60 -12.42 15.37
N LYS A 58 2.68 -12.83 14.68
CA LYS A 58 3.93 -13.31 15.31
C LYS A 58 4.52 -12.26 16.26
N GLN A 59 4.61 -11.00 15.83
CA GLN A 59 5.09 -9.88 16.67
C GLN A 59 4.22 -9.65 17.92
N ARG A 60 2.91 -9.94 17.83
CA ARG A 60 1.95 -9.78 18.93
C ARG A 60 1.85 -11.01 19.85
N GLY A 61 2.63 -12.07 19.59
CA GLY A 61 2.60 -13.32 20.37
C GLY A 61 1.31 -14.14 20.20
N LYS A 62 0.50 -13.85 19.18
CA LYS A 62 -0.77 -14.53 18.90
C LYS A 62 -0.59 -15.38 17.65
N LEU A 63 -0.17 -16.63 17.81
CA LEU A 63 -0.17 -17.59 16.70
C LEU A 63 -1.59 -18.15 16.55
N LYS A 64 -2.29 -17.72 15.50
CA LYS A 64 -3.28 -18.57 14.82
C LYS A 64 -2.95 -18.56 13.34
N VAL A 65 -2.48 -19.72 12.89
CA VAL A 65 -2.32 -20.11 11.49
C VAL A 65 -3.71 -20.50 11.01
N GLU A 66 -4.18 -19.88 9.94
CA GLU A 66 -5.24 -20.46 9.09
C GLU A 66 -4.72 -20.33 7.66
N GLU A 67 -4.15 -21.44 7.18
CA GLU A 67 -3.84 -21.68 5.78
C GLU A 67 -5.14 -21.97 5.03
N GLY A 68 -5.29 -21.38 3.86
CA GLY A 68 -6.30 -21.67 2.86
C GLY A 68 -5.73 -21.39 1.48
#